data_AF-A0A8J8E2J4-F1
#
_entry.id   AF-A0A8J8E2J4-F1
#
_cell.length_a   1.000
_cell.length_b   1.000
_cell.length_c   1.000
_cell.angle_alpha   90.00
_cell.angle_beta   90.00
_cell.angle_gamma   90.00
#
_symmetry.space_group_name_H-M   'P 1'
#
loop_
_entity.id
_entity.type
_entity.pdbx_description
1 polymer ?
#
loop_
_entity_poly.entity_id
_entity_poly.type
_entity_poly.pdbx_seq_one_letter_code
_entity_poly.pdbx_strand_id
1 'polypeptide(L)'
;MRKLFGLLLVGLMALSIVASGCISGNSSSAETKINILYTYTGSFGDPAKGKQAAQAQLQQGAWVIYQVAGGTGLGVFEAVGDYLKANNKKMGPPFAIGVDSAQDWIKPGVIIASMMKRVDVGVYNAVKEAEENQFKGGVVELGLKEGGVKLSTIEDVKAMFDSLPADVREKKLKDLGFKSEDELIQFLEQTRKQVPDWIWQAVDELQKQIISGQIIVPKATAKDQIELLRKAQNWTVMEQYAKEWAAKEPKPETYFDEKLNQRQNTGKIAIVYDVGGRGDLSFNDMAYMGAERAAKEFNLQLTELQSNSENDYLPNLRSLAKSGEYDIIIAVGFMMTNAVKQVAQEYPNQRFVIIDGYDPEMPHNVQMVLFKENEGSALAGALAALIALNDNKDTIGIVLGMEIPVLYKFEGGYRFGAYWALDYYKNHKQ
;
A
#
# COMPACT_ATOMS: atom_id res chain seq x y z
N MET A 1 0.31 83.57 3.89
CA MET A 1 1.27 83.84 2.79
C MET A 1 2.53 83.00 3.04
N ARG A 2 2.87 82.13 2.06
CA ARG A 2 4.20 81.54 1.76
C ARG A 2 4.85 80.60 2.82
N LYS A 3 4.95 79.27 2.54
CA LYS A 3 6.00 78.53 1.76
C LYS A 3 7.22 78.19 2.67
N LEU A 4 7.92 77.04 2.69
CA LEU A 4 7.97 75.79 1.91
C LEU A 4 9.11 74.88 2.52
N PHE A 5 9.05 73.54 2.32
CA PHE A 5 10.12 72.47 2.40
C PHE A 5 10.90 72.24 3.73
N GLY A 6 11.29 71.02 4.14
CA GLY A 6 11.23 69.68 3.54
C GLY A 6 12.45 68.82 3.96
N LEU A 7 12.20 67.61 4.49
CA LEU A 7 13.06 66.41 4.66
C LEU A 7 14.34 66.46 5.55
N LEU A 8 14.44 65.52 6.51
CA LEU A 8 15.43 64.43 6.46
C LEU A 8 15.15 63.28 7.47
N LEU A 9 15.24 62.04 6.95
CA LEU A 9 15.52 60.73 7.55
C LEU A 9 15.17 60.43 9.03
N VAL A 10 14.29 59.45 9.25
CA VAL A 10 14.31 58.58 10.43
C VAL A 10 14.50 57.13 9.95
N GLY A 11 15.62 56.54 10.34
CA GLY A 11 15.91 55.12 10.21
C GLY A 11 16.54 54.61 11.50
N LEU A 12 16.34 53.31 11.75
CA LEU A 12 16.79 52.46 12.87
C LEU A 12 15.92 52.43 14.13
N MET A 13 15.25 51.28 14.32
CA MET A 13 15.22 50.42 15.53
C MET A 13 14.40 49.15 15.12
N ALA A 14 14.75 47.90 15.38
CA ALA A 14 15.76 47.32 16.25
C ALA A 14 16.24 45.96 15.69
N LEU A 15 17.55 45.72 15.80
CA LEU A 15 18.17 44.40 15.79
C LEU A 15 18.42 44.05 17.27
N SER A 16 18.16 42.82 17.70
CA SER A 16 18.63 42.32 19.00
C SER A 16 19.10 40.88 18.85
N ILE A 17 20.42 40.70 18.96
CA ILE A 17 21.15 39.43 19.00
C ILE A 17 21.64 39.23 20.45
N VAL A 18 21.15 38.14 21.05
CA VAL A 18 21.83 37.06 21.81
C VAL A 18 22.70 37.34 23.05
N ALA A 19 22.57 36.38 23.99
CA ALA A 19 23.53 35.85 24.99
C ALA A 19 23.34 36.40 26.44
N SER A 20 23.37 35.62 27.53
CA SER A 20 23.79 34.25 27.81
C SER A 20 23.13 33.76 29.11
N GLY A 21 22.94 32.44 29.22
CA GLY A 21 22.64 31.80 30.49
C GLY A 21 22.92 30.30 30.41
N CYS A 22 24.17 29.91 30.68
CA CYS A 22 24.50 28.54 31.03
C CYS A 22 24.37 28.37 32.54
N ILE A 23 23.39 27.58 32.99
CA ILE A 23 23.47 26.83 34.24
C ILE A 23 23.06 25.39 33.93
N SER A 24 23.95 24.50 34.35
CA SER A 24 23.96 23.05 34.30
C SER A 24 22.73 22.39 34.93
N GLY A 25 22.34 21.24 34.37
CA GLY A 25 21.64 20.20 35.12
C GLY A 25 20.13 20.19 34.98
N ASN A 26 19.64 19.84 33.80
CA ASN A 26 18.53 18.90 33.68
C ASN A 26 18.56 18.33 32.26
N SER A 27 19.05 17.10 32.14
CA SER A 27 18.62 16.23 31.04
C SER A 27 17.13 15.98 31.26
N SER A 28 16.28 16.91 30.83
CA SER A 28 14.92 16.53 30.49
C SER A 28 15.10 15.54 29.35
N SER A 29 14.96 14.24 29.63
CA SER A 29 14.81 13.23 28.58
C SER A 29 13.76 13.77 27.61
N ALA A 30 14.17 14.17 26.40
CA ALA A 30 13.21 14.59 25.39
C ALA A 30 12.20 13.46 25.26
N GLU A 31 10.92 13.75 25.52
CA GLU A 31 9.89 12.72 25.56
C GLU A 31 9.90 11.96 24.24
N THR A 32 10.25 10.67 24.28
CA THR A 32 10.30 9.83 23.09
C THR A 32 8.91 9.82 22.46
N LYS A 33 8.82 10.31 21.21
CA LYS A 33 7.57 10.49 20.47
C LYS A 33 7.78 10.06 19.02
N ILE A 34 6.67 9.82 18.32
CA ILE A 34 6.65 9.58 16.88
C ILE A 34 5.62 10.51 16.23
N ASN A 35 6.04 11.22 15.20
CA ASN A 35 5.25 12.09 14.35
C ASN A 35 5.00 11.39 13.02
N ILE A 36 3.75 11.37 12.57
CA ILE A 36 3.31 10.61 11.39
C ILE A 36 2.75 11.60 10.38
N LEU A 37 3.55 11.92 9.37
CA LEU A 37 3.13 12.74 8.25
C LEU A 37 2.31 11.89 7.28
N TYR A 38 1.25 12.45 6.71
CA TYR A 38 0.45 11.78 5.70
C TYR A 38 0.06 12.74 4.58
N THR A 39 -0.06 12.24 3.36
CA THR A 39 -0.49 13.05 2.21
C THR A 39 -1.26 12.17 1.22
N TYR A 40 -2.51 12.53 0.94
CA TYR A 40 -3.26 11.99 -0.20
C TYR A 40 -2.97 12.84 -1.42
N THR A 41 -2.45 12.24 -2.49
CA THR A 41 -2.10 12.95 -3.73
C THR A 41 -3.32 13.15 -4.65
N GLY A 42 -4.38 12.39 -4.43
CA GLY A 42 -5.57 12.38 -5.28
C GLY A 42 -5.34 11.69 -6.63
N SER A 43 -4.28 10.87 -6.78
CA SER A 43 -3.98 10.13 -8.01
C SER A 43 -3.23 8.84 -7.72
N PHE A 44 -3.45 7.82 -8.56
CA PHE A 44 -2.64 6.60 -8.61
C PHE A 44 -1.68 6.55 -9.81
N GLY A 45 -1.74 7.53 -10.72
CA GLY A 45 -1.01 7.53 -12.00
C GLY A 45 -0.16 8.78 -12.25
N ASP A 46 0.14 9.55 -11.21
CA ASP A 46 0.90 10.81 -11.27
C ASP A 46 2.16 10.75 -10.37
N PRO A 47 3.30 10.26 -10.89
CA PRO A 47 4.56 10.21 -10.14
C PRO A 47 5.08 11.59 -9.71
N ALA A 48 4.75 12.67 -10.43
CA ALA A 48 5.21 14.01 -10.06
C ALA A 48 4.59 14.47 -8.73
N LYS A 49 3.29 14.21 -8.52
CA LYS A 49 2.63 14.46 -7.23
C LYS A 49 3.23 13.62 -6.10
N GLY A 50 3.52 12.34 -6.36
CA GLY A 50 4.15 11.46 -5.37
C GLY A 50 5.53 11.97 -4.95
N LYS A 51 6.33 12.41 -5.93
CA LYS A 51 7.65 13.01 -5.69
C LYS A 51 7.54 14.29 -4.86
N GLN A 52 6.62 15.19 -5.21
CA GLN A 52 6.41 16.44 -4.47
C GLN A 52 5.98 16.18 -3.02
N ALA A 53 5.05 15.25 -2.79
CA ALA A 53 4.60 14.89 -1.45
C ALA A 53 5.75 14.32 -0.61
N ALA A 54 6.53 13.38 -1.16
CA ALA A 54 7.67 12.79 -0.46
C ALA A 54 8.78 13.82 -0.17
N GLN A 55 9.08 14.72 -1.10
CA GLN A 55 10.02 15.82 -0.87
C GLN A 55 9.59 16.72 0.30
N ALA A 56 8.31 17.06 0.39
CA ALA A 56 7.78 17.84 1.50
C ALA A 56 7.88 17.08 2.83
N GLN A 57 7.66 15.77 2.84
CA GLN A 57 7.82 14.94 4.05
C GLN A 57 9.29 14.80 4.46
N LEU A 58 10.22 14.63 3.51
CA LEU A 58 11.66 14.62 3.78
C LEU A 58 12.16 15.95 4.36
N GLN A 59 11.66 17.09 3.86
CA GLN A 59 11.96 18.42 4.41
C GLN A 59 11.46 18.60 5.84
N GLN A 60 10.37 17.93 6.20
CA GLN A 60 9.82 17.86 7.56
C GLN A 60 10.49 16.78 8.43
N GLY A 61 11.52 16.09 7.92
CA GLY A 61 12.32 15.15 8.69
C GLY A 61 11.86 13.69 8.64
N ALA A 62 10.96 13.32 7.73
CA ALA A 62 10.56 11.91 7.57
C ALA A 62 11.76 11.01 7.30
N TRP A 63 11.95 10.00 8.16
CA TRP A 63 13.06 9.06 8.10
C TRP A 63 12.73 7.80 7.29
N VAL A 64 11.47 7.41 7.30
CA VAL A 64 10.93 6.34 6.47
C VAL A 64 9.61 6.81 5.86
N ILE A 65 9.43 6.65 4.55
CA ILE A 65 8.21 7.05 3.84
C ILE A 65 7.55 5.81 3.21
N TYR A 66 6.36 5.46 3.67
CA TYR A 66 5.56 4.39 3.10
C TYR A 66 4.75 4.91 1.90
N GLN A 67 4.90 4.32 0.72
CA GLN A 67 4.11 4.67 -0.46
C GLN A 67 2.90 3.73 -0.59
N VAL A 68 1.70 4.31 -0.77
CA VAL A 68 0.43 3.62 -0.98
C VAL A 68 -0.33 4.31 -2.11
N ALA A 69 0.32 4.46 -3.26
CA ALA A 69 -0.18 5.32 -4.33
C ALA A 69 -0.03 4.73 -5.74
N GLY A 70 0.07 3.40 -5.88
CA GLY A 70 0.24 2.76 -7.20
C GLY A 70 1.40 3.38 -7.99
N GLY A 71 1.19 3.71 -9.27
CA GLY A 71 2.17 4.38 -10.12
C GLY A 71 2.62 5.75 -9.60
N THR A 72 1.77 6.51 -8.89
CA THR A 72 2.17 7.73 -8.19
C THR A 72 3.28 7.46 -7.16
N GLY A 73 3.28 6.28 -6.54
CA GLY A 73 4.28 5.82 -5.57
C GLY A 73 5.71 5.79 -6.10
N LEU A 74 5.91 5.59 -7.41
CA LEU A 74 7.23 5.62 -8.03
C LEU A 74 7.94 6.96 -7.81
N GLY A 75 7.18 8.06 -7.74
CA GLY A 75 7.70 9.38 -7.40
C GLY A 75 8.28 9.48 -5.99
N VAL A 76 7.73 8.72 -5.03
CA VAL A 76 8.26 8.63 -3.66
C VAL A 76 9.65 8.02 -3.67
N PHE A 77 9.84 6.92 -4.41
CA PHE A 77 11.15 6.29 -4.56
C PHE A 77 12.16 7.24 -5.21
N GLU A 78 11.75 7.98 -6.25
CA GLU A 78 12.60 9.01 -6.85
C GLU A 78 13.00 10.10 -5.84
N ALA A 79 12.06 10.62 -5.05
CA ALA A 79 12.36 11.65 -4.04
C ALA A 79 13.38 11.17 -3.00
N VAL A 80 13.20 9.97 -2.45
CA VAL A 80 14.12 9.41 -1.46
C VAL A 80 15.48 9.12 -2.09
N GLY A 81 15.52 8.56 -3.30
CA GLY A 81 16.78 8.34 -4.01
C GLY A 81 17.55 9.62 -4.34
N ASP A 82 16.85 10.68 -4.77
CA ASP A 82 17.45 12.01 -4.99
C ASP A 82 18.04 12.57 -3.69
N TYR A 83 17.33 12.40 -2.57
CA TYR A 83 17.84 12.79 -1.25
C TYR A 83 19.12 12.03 -0.90
N LEU A 84 19.17 10.71 -1.08
CA LEU A 84 20.37 9.92 -0.82
C LEU A 84 21.54 10.35 -1.70
N LYS A 85 21.29 10.54 -3.00
CA LYS A 85 22.30 11.01 -3.96
C LYS A 85 22.85 12.38 -3.57
N ALA A 86 21.99 13.33 -3.19
CA ALA A 86 22.41 14.65 -2.74
C ALA A 86 23.25 14.61 -1.46
N ASN A 87 23.11 13.56 -0.65
CA ASN A 87 23.87 13.32 0.58
C ASN A 87 25.01 12.29 0.39
N ASN A 88 25.39 11.97 -0.86
CA ASN A 88 26.44 11.00 -1.20
C ASN A 88 26.25 9.60 -0.58
N LYS A 89 25.00 9.19 -0.39
CA LYS A 89 24.63 7.86 0.12
C LYS A 89 24.15 6.95 -1.02
N LYS A 90 24.55 5.68 -0.96
CA LYS A 90 24.08 4.63 -1.89
C LYS A 90 22.81 3.92 -1.40
N MET A 91 22.58 3.95 -0.10
CA MET A 91 21.46 3.32 0.57
C MET A 91 21.00 4.23 1.71
N GLY A 92 19.76 4.05 2.15
CA GLY A 92 19.19 4.79 3.26
C GLY A 92 19.96 4.59 4.57
N PRO A 93 19.49 5.18 5.67
CA PRO A 93 18.30 6.03 5.73
C PRO A 93 18.53 7.47 5.18
N PRO A 94 17.45 8.17 4.75
CA PRO A 94 16.04 7.74 4.82
C PRO A 94 15.69 6.61 3.86
N PHE A 95 14.66 5.85 4.19
CA PHE A 95 14.15 4.73 3.39
C PHE A 95 12.74 5.00 2.87
N ALA A 96 12.33 4.23 1.86
CA ALA A 96 10.94 4.05 1.47
C ALA A 96 10.46 2.64 1.82
N ILE A 97 9.15 2.48 2.01
CA ILE A 97 8.49 1.17 2.04
C ILE A 97 7.58 1.07 0.82
N GLY A 98 7.67 -0.03 0.08
CA GLY A 98 6.82 -0.33 -1.08
C GLY A 98 5.49 -0.97 -0.71
N VAL A 99 4.62 -1.19 -1.69
CA VAL A 99 3.28 -1.77 -1.49
C VAL A 99 2.87 -2.70 -2.62
N ASP A 100 1.91 -3.57 -2.34
CA ASP A 100 1.31 -4.58 -3.22
C ASP A 100 2.29 -5.66 -3.66
N SER A 101 3.30 -5.30 -4.44
CA SER A 101 4.39 -6.17 -4.88
C SER A 101 5.63 -5.99 -3.99
N ALA A 102 6.58 -6.93 -4.10
CA ALA A 102 7.91 -6.75 -3.53
C ALA A 102 8.71 -5.79 -4.43
N GLN A 103 8.84 -4.54 -4.01
CA GLN A 103 9.30 -3.42 -4.84
C GLN A 103 10.77 -3.06 -4.61
N ASP A 104 11.45 -3.75 -3.69
CA ASP A 104 12.81 -3.42 -3.26
C ASP A 104 13.80 -3.30 -4.44
N TRP A 105 13.61 -4.12 -5.49
CA TRP A 105 14.39 -4.12 -6.72
C TRP A 105 14.20 -2.88 -7.61
N ILE A 106 13.10 -2.13 -7.47
CA ILE A 106 12.78 -0.96 -8.31
C ILE A 106 13.83 0.14 -8.11
N LYS A 107 14.23 0.37 -6.86
CA LYS A 107 15.25 1.35 -6.49
C LYS A 107 16.09 0.81 -5.33
N PRO A 108 17.06 -0.09 -5.61
CA PRO A 108 17.84 -0.76 -4.59
C PRO A 108 18.55 0.24 -3.68
N GLY A 109 18.57 -0.03 -2.37
CA GLY A 109 19.15 0.87 -1.37
C GLY A 109 18.20 1.96 -0.88
N VAL A 110 17.15 2.30 -1.65
CA VAL A 110 16.10 3.26 -1.23
C VAL A 110 14.98 2.54 -0.50
N ILE A 111 14.54 1.39 -1.01
CA ILE A 111 13.37 0.66 -0.51
C ILE A 111 13.83 -0.41 0.48
N ILE A 112 13.37 -0.35 1.74
CA ILE A 112 13.84 -1.26 2.80
C ILE A 112 13.05 -2.56 2.88
N ALA A 113 11.76 -2.50 2.55
CA ALA A 113 10.82 -3.61 2.46
C ALA A 113 9.57 -3.12 1.71
N SER A 114 8.65 -4.06 1.41
CA SER A 114 7.31 -3.77 0.89
C SER A 114 6.25 -4.39 1.78
N MET A 115 5.14 -3.68 2.01
CA MET A 115 3.91 -4.30 2.49
C MET A 115 3.20 -4.92 1.29
N MET A 116 3.38 -6.22 1.11
CA MET A 116 2.79 -6.97 0.01
C MET A 116 1.29 -7.17 0.24
N LYS A 117 0.53 -6.99 -0.85
CA LYS A 117 -0.88 -7.31 -0.97
C LYS A 117 -1.03 -8.29 -2.12
N ARG A 118 -1.43 -9.52 -1.81
CA ARG A 118 -1.42 -10.66 -2.73
C ARG A 118 -2.63 -10.66 -3.66
N VAL A 119 -2.77 -9.58 -4.44
CA VAL A 119 -3.79 -9.44 -5.48
C VAL A 119 -3.65 -10.55 -6.52
N ASP A 120 -2.41 -10.93 -6.83
CA ASP A 120 -2.08 -12.08 -7.69
C ASP A 120 -2.73 -13.38 -7.20
N VAL A 121 -2.67 -13.65 -5.89
CA VAL A 121 -3.28 -14.84 -5.29
C VAL A 121 -4.80 -14.73 -5.30
N GLY A 122 -5.36 -13.56 -4.99
CA GLY A 122 -6.80 -13.33 -5.05
C GLY A 122 -7.39 -13.61 -6.44
N VAL A 123 -6.76 -13.05 -7.47
CA VAL A 123 -7.16 -13.26 -8.87
C VAL A 123 -6.96 -14.72 -9.30
N TYR A 124 -5.79 -15.29 -9.03
CA TYR A 124 -5.50 -16.68 -9.39
C TYR A 124 -6.50 -17.66 -8.77
N ASN A 125 -6.79 -17.49 -7.47
CA ASN A 125 -7.74 -18.36 -6.77
C ASN A 125 -9.15 -18.24 -7.35
N ALA A 126 -9.61 -17.02 -7.67
CA ALA A 126 -10.93 -16.82 -8.25
C ALA A 126 -11.06 -17.47 -9.63
N VAL A 127 -10.02 -17.36 -10.48
CA VAL A 127 -9.98 -18.08 -11.77
C VAL A 127 -9.98 -19.58 -11.55
N LYS A 128 -9.15 -20.08 -10.65
CA LYS A 128 -9.09 -21.51 -10.32
C LYS A 128 -10.45 -22.04 -9.86
N GLU A 129 -11.15 -21.32 -8.99
CA GLU A 129 -12.49 -21.71 -8.53
C GLU A 129 -13.49 -21.77 -9.69
N ALA A 130 -13.43 -20.84 -10.65
CA ALA A 130 -14.26 -20.90 -11.86
C ALA A 130 -13.88 -22.08 -12.77
N GLU A 131 -12.59 -22.38 -12.93
CA GLU A 131 -12.11 -23.53 -13.70
C GLU A 131 -12.54 -24.87 -13.10
N GLU A 132 -12.51 -24.96 -11.77
CA GLU A 132 -12.90 -26.15 -11.02
C GLU A 132 -14.42 -26.26 -10.79
N ASN A 133 -15.23 -25.32 -11.31
CA ASN A 133 -16.67 -25.23 -11.06
C ASN A 133 -17.03 -25.20 -9.56
N GLN A 134 -16.20 -24.51 -8.78
CA GLN A 134 -16.33 -24.28 -7.34
C GLN A 134 -16.47 -22.79 -7.01
N PHE A 135 -16.80 -21.95 -8.00
CA PHE A 135 -16.94 -20.51 -7.84
C PHE A 135 -18.02 -20.16 -6.81
N LYS A 136 -17.67 -19.26 -5.89
CA LYS A 136 -18.59 -18.72 -4.89
C LYS A 136 -18.59 -17.21 -4.94
N GLY A 137 -19.76 -16.63 -5.15
CA GLY A 137 -19.92 -15.20 -4.92
C GLY A 137 -19.91 -14.86 -3.43
N GLY A 138 -20.01 -13.58 -3.11
CA GLY A 138 -19.87 -13.06 -1.75
C GLY A 138 -18.44 -12.61 -1.46
N VAL A 139 -18.07 -12.54 -0.17
CA VAL A 139 -16.83 -11.91 0.28
C VAL A 139 -15.74 -12.94 0.58
N VAL A 140 -14.58 -12.77 -0.05
CA VAL A 140 -13.32 -13.41 0.33
C VAL A 140 -12.42 -12.34 0.92
N GLU A 141 -12.03 -12.49 2.18
CA GLU A 141 -11.14 -11.53 2.85
C GLU A 141 -9.79 -12.18 3.18
N LEU A 142 -8.69 -11.58 2.71
CA LEU A 142 -7.34 -12.12 2.85
C LEU A 142 -6.46 -11.21 3.73
N GLY A 143 -6.13 -11.67 4.94
CA GLY A 143 -5.25 -10.96 5.89
C GLY A 143 -3.88 -11.62 6.07
N LEU A 144 -3.19 -11.29 7.17
CA LEU A 144 -1.91 -11.92 7.53
C LEU A 144 -2.07 -13.43 7.72
N LYS A 145 -3.17 -13.86 8.35
CA LYS A 145 -3.47 -15.27 8.62
C LYS A 145 -3.65 -16.08 7.34
N GLU A 146 -4.30 -15.50 6.34
CA GLU A 146 -4.55 -16.11 5.03
C GLU A 146 -3.36 -15.94 4.07
N GLY A 147 -2.32 -15.20 4.46
CA GLY A 147 -1.19 -14.84 3.59
C GLY A 147 -1.55 -13.83 2.50
N GLY A 148 -2.69 -13.15 2.62
CA GLY A 148 -3.17 -12.11 1.70
C GLY A 148 -2.39 -10.81 1.79
N VAL A 149 -1.85 -10.51 2.98
CA VAL A 149 -0.92 -9.41 3.19
C VAL A 149 0.29 -9.92 3.97
N LYS A 150 1.45 -9.30 3.80
CA LYS A 150 2.68 -9.57 4.57
C LYS A 150 3.72 -8.48 4.35
N LEU A 151 4.76 -8.44 5.16
CA LEU A 151 5.97 -7.69 4.84
C LEU A 151 6.90 -8.55 3.95
N SER A 152 7.56 -7.95 2.96
CA SER A 152 8.41 -8.68 2.00
C SER A 152 9.67 -9.23 2.64
N THR A 153 10.06 -10.44 2.25
CA THR A 153 11.38 -11.05 2.45
C THR A 153 12.26 -10.82 1.22
N ILE A 154 13.56 -11.13 1.30
CA ILE A 154 14.43 -11.09 0.11
C ILE A 154 13.99 -12.13 -0.92
N GLU A 155 13.49 -13.28 -0.46
CA GLU A 155 12.94 -14.34 -1.30
C GLU A 155 11.71 -13.86 -2.08
N ASP A 156 10.84 -13.04 -1.46
CA ASP A 156 9.71 -12.44 -2.18
C ASP A 156 10.18 -11.46 -3.26
N VAL A 157 11.23 -10.68 -2.98
CA VAL A 157 11.82 -9.75 -3.95
C VAL A 157 12.42 -10.53 -5.12
N LYS A 158 13.13 -11.62 -4.83
CA LYS A 158 13.68 -12.51 -5.86
C LYS A 158 12.56 -13.09 -6.72
N ALA A 159 11.53 -13.66 -6.11
CA ALA A 159 10.40 -14.23 -6.84
C ALA A 159 9.69 -13.19 -7.72
N MET A 160 9.53 -11.95 -7.24
CA MET A 160 8.96 -10.85 -8.00
C MET A 160 9.86 -10.40 -9.16
N PHE A 161 11.18 -10.35 -8.94
CA PHE A 161 12.11 -10.01 -10.00
C PHE A 161 12.11 -11.10 -11.09
N ASP A 162 12.14 -12.37 -10.67
CA ASP A 162 12.09 -13.57 -11.53
C ASP A 162 10.82 -13.66 -12.37
N SER A 163 9.70 -13.09 -11.92
CA SER A 163 8.46 -13.09 -12.68
C SER A 163 8.46 -12.10 -13.84
N LEU A 164 9.39 -11.14 -13.88
CA LEU A 164 9.52 -10.21 -15.01
C LEU A 164 10.03 -10.95 -16.27
N PRO A 165 9.67 -10.52 -17.49
CA PRO A 165 10.26 -11.07 -18.71
C PRO A 165 11.80 -10.97 -18.72
N ALA A 166 12.48 -11.96 -19.30
CA ALA A 166 13.94 -12.06 -19.23
C ALA A 166 14.66 -10.83 -19.80
N ASP A 167 14.18 -10.30 -20.93
CA ASP A 167 14.69 -9.08 -21.55
C ASP A 167 14.48 -7.83 -20.66
N VAL A 168 13.36 -7.78 -19.94
CA VAL A 168 13.09 -6.72 -18.96
C VAL A 168 14.06 -6.82 -17.78
N ARG A 169 14.31 -8.03 -17.25
CA ARG A 169 15.28 -8.24 -16.16
C ARG A 169 16.68 -7.81 -16.55
N GLU A 170 17.17 -8.25 -17.71
CA GLU A 170 18.49 -7.87 -18.22
C GLU A 170 18.63 -6.36 -18.38
N LYS A 171 17.61 -5.70 -18.95
CA LYS A 171 17.58 -4.25 -19.07
C LYS A 171 17.61 -3.57 -17.69
N LYS A 172 16.81 -4.04 -16.73
CA LYS A 172 16.75 -3.48 -15.37
C LYS A 172 18.08 -3.61 -14.64
N LEU A 173 18.74 -4.77 -14.70
CA LEU A 173 20.06 -4.96 -14.10
C LEU A 173 21.07 -3.94 -14.66
N LYS A 174 21.10 -3.79 -15.99
CA LYS A 174 21.97 -2.82 -16.66
C LYS A 174 21.66 -1.37 -16.25
N ASP A 175 20.39 -0.98 -16.26
CA ASP A 175 19.95 0.38 -15.92
C ASP A 175 20.27 0.73 -14.45
N LEU A 176 20.21 -0.26 -13.55
CA LEU A 176 20.53 -0.14 -12.14
C LEU A 176 22.04 -0.29 -11.84
N GLY A 177 22.85 -0.68 -12.82
CA GLY A 177 24.30 -0.83 -12.69
C GLY A 177 24.77 -2.15 -12.08
N PHE A 178 23.93 -3.18 -12.09
CA PHE A 178 24.26 -4.53 -11.62
C PHE A 178 24.64 -5.44 -12.80
N LYS A 179 25.64 -6.30 -12.60
CA LYS A 179 26.12 -7.25 -13.61
C LYS A 179 25.35 -8.57 -13.59
N SER A 180 24.66 -8.86 -12.49
CA SER A 180 23.91 -10.09 -12.28
C SER A 180 22.81 -9.89 -11.25
N GLU A 181 21.84 -10.78 -11.25
CA GLU A 181 20.80 -10.84 -10.23
C GLU A 181 21.40 -11.09 -8.84
N ASP A 182 22.39 -11.97 -8.71
CA ASP A 182 23.07 -12.22 -7.43
C ASP A 182 23.68 -10.95 -6.84
N GLU A 183 24.26 -10.07 -7.67
CA GLU A 183 24.81 -8.79 -7.24
C GLU A 183 23.71 -7.84 -6.72
N LEU A 184 22.55 -7.82 -7.41
CA LEU A 184 21.38 -7.07 -6.96
C LEU A 184 20.88 -7.59 -5.61
N ILE A 185 20.69 -8.91 -5.48
CA ILE A 185 20.18 -9.53 -4.25
C ILE A 185 21.13 -9.29 -3.07
N GLN A 186 22.44 -9.45 -3.26
CA GLN A 186 23.44 -9.14 -2.22
C GLN A 186 23.37 -7.66 -1.78
N PHE A 187 23.14 -6.74 -2.71
CA PHE A 187 22.99 -5.32 -2.38
C PHE A 187 21.71 -5.04 -1.57
N LEU A 188 20.61 -5.72 -1.89
CA LEU A 188 19.36 -5.63 -1.13
C LEU A 188 19.50 -6.23 0.28
N GLU A 189 20.19 -7.36 0.43
CA GLU A 189 20.53 -7.93 1.73
C GLU A 189 21.38 -6.97 2.57
N GLN A 190 22.37 -6.32 1.97
CA GLN A 190 23.17 -5.28 2.63
C GLN A 190 22.31 -4.09 3.07
N THR A 191 21.33 -3.70 2.24
CA THR A 191 20.38 -2.63 2.57
C THR A 191 19.58 -3.01 3.81
N ARG A 192 19.05 -4.24 3.90
CA ARG A 192 18.30 -4.72 5.07
C ARG A 192 19.14 -4.86 6.34
N LYS A 193 20.42 -5.21 6.21
CA LYS A 193 21.37 -5.30 7.34
C LYS A 193 21.64 -3.95 8.02
N GLN A 194 21.24 -2.82 7.42
CA GLN A 194 21.28 -1.52 8.10
C GLN A 194 20.22 -1.42 9.21
N VAL A 195 19.19 -2.26 9.18
CA VAL A 195 18.16 -2.34 10.21
C VAL A 195 18.55 -3.45 11.19
N PRO A 196 18.78 -3.15 12.48
CA PRO A 196 19.15 -4.16 13.47
C PRO A 196 18.14 -5.31 13.58
N ASP A 197 18.64 -6.54 13.78
CA ASP A 197 17.82 -7.75 13.88
C ASP A 197 16.67 -7.65 14.90
N TRP A 198 16.88 -6.95 16.00
CA TRP A 198 15.85 -6.79 17.03
C TRP A 198 14.60 -6.03 16.52
N ILE A 199 14.75 -5.16 15.52
CA ILE A 199 13.63 -4.45 14.89
C ILE A 199 12.79 -5.43 14.08
N TRP A 200 13.43 -6.27 13.28
CA TRP A 200 12.74 -7.33 12.51
C TRP A 200 12.03 -8.31 13.45
N GLN A 201 12.68 -8.71 14.54
CA GLN A 201 12.09 -9.57 15.57
C GLN A 201 10.86 -8.93 16.24
N ALA A 202 10.90 -7.62 16.52
CA ALA A 202 9.75 -6.90 17.06
C ALA A 202 8.57 -6.86 16.07
N VAL A 203 8.84 -6.65 14.78
CA VAL A 203 7.81 -6.70 13.73
C VAL A 203 7.22 -8.12 13.62
N ASP A 204 8.05 -9.16 13.70
CA ASP A 204 7.59 -10.56 13.73
C ASP A 204 6.73 -10.87 14.97
N GLU A 205 7.05 -10.27 16.12
CA GLU A 205 6.24 -10.38 17.33
C GLU A 205 4.86 -9.76 17.13
N LEU A 206 4.79 -8.52 16.62
CA LEU A 206 3.52 -7.86 16.28
C LEU A 206 2.71 -8.71 15.30
N GLN A 207 3.35 -9.27 14.26
CA GLN A 207 2.68 -10.15 13.31
C GLN A 207 2.04 -11.36 13.99
N LYS A 208 2.76 -12.04 14.90
CA LYS A 208 2.23 -13.18 15.65
C LYS A 208 1.05 -12.79 16.56
N GLN A 209 1.14 -11.62 17.19
CA GLN A 209 0.06 -11.08 18.03
C GLN A 209 -1.20 -10.77 17.21
N ILE A 210 -1.06 -10.24 16.00
CA ILE A 210 -2.19 -10.00 15.09
C ILE A 210 -2.78 -11.32 14.59
N ILE A 211 -1.95 -12.26 14.09
CA ILE A 211 -2.41 -13.55 13.56
C ILE A 211 -3.15 -14.38 14.62
N SER A 212 -2.68 -14.35 15.87
CA SER A 212 -3.33 -15.04 17.00
C SER A 212 -4.62 -14.36 17.48
N GLY A 213 -4.89 -13.13 17.05
CA GLY A 213 -6.01 -12.31 17.54
C GLY A 213 -5.77 -11.69 18.92
N GLN A 214 -4.54 -11.76 19.45
CA GLN A 214 -4.16 -11.05 20.67
C GLN A 214 -4.23 -9.54 20.48
N ILE A 215 -3.82 -9.05 19.31
CA ILE A 215 -3.96 -7.67 18.88
C ILE A 215 -4.96 -7.59 17.73
N ILE A 216 -5.87 -6.61 17.81
CA ILE A 216 -6.82 -6.31 16.71
C ILE A 216 -6.49 -4.94 16.13
N VAL A 217 -6.01 -4.93 14.89
CA VAL A 217 -5.65 -3.68 14.19
C VAL A 217 -6.93 -3.00 13.66
N PRO A 218 -7.12 -1.68 13.83
CA PRO A 218 -8.31 -0.99 13.35
C PRO A 218 -8.44 -1.06 11.82
N LYS A 219 -9.60 -1.51 11.34
CA LYS A 219 -9.96 -1.52 9.93
C LYS A 219 -10.92 -0.36 9.63
N ALA A 220 -10.37 0.82 9.40
CA ALA A 220 -11.16 1.99 9.04
C ALA A 220 -11.69 1.85 7.60
N THR A 221 -13.00 1.76 7.43
CA THR A 221 -13.70 1.68 6.15
C THR A 221 -14.49 2.95 5.83
N ALA A 222 -14.58 3.89 6.78
CA ALA A 222 -15.26 5.16 6.63
C ALA A 222 -14.39 6.36 7.03
N LYS A 223 -14.77 7.56 6.55
CA LYS A 223 -13.99 8.79 6.74
C LYS A 223 -13.92 9.23 8.21
N ASP A 224 -15.03 9.13 8.93
CA ASP A 224 -15.10 9.41 10.36
C ASP A 224 -14.20 8.48 11.18
N GLN A 225 -14.11 7.20 10.79
CA GLN A 225 -13.22 6.22 11.43
C GLN A 225 -11.74 6.60 11.27
N ILE A 226 -11.28 6.96 10.07
CA ILE A 226 -9.88 7.39 9.90
C ILE A 226 -9.60 8.71 10.63
N GLU A 227 -10.58 9.62 10.71
CA GLU A 227 -10.47 10.85 11.50
C GLU A 227 -10.33 10.58 13.01
N LEU A 228 -10.97 9.54 13.54
CA LEU A 228 -10.76 9.08 14.92
C LEU A 228 -9.32 8.56 15.11
N LEU A 229 -8.81 7.74 14.19
CA LEU A 229 -7.43 7.23 14.26
C LEU A 229 -6.39 8.35 14.15
N ARG A 230 -6.65 9.40 13.35
CA ARG A 230 -5.76 10.57 13.26
C ARG A 230 -5.66 11.36 14.57
N LYS A 231 -6.67 11.27 15.45
CA LYS A 231 -6.73 11.96 16.75
C LYS A 231 -6.25 11.09 17.92
N ALA A 232 -6.20 9.78 17.73
CA ALA A 232 -5.80 8.84 18.78
C ALA A 232 -4.33 9.06 19.18
N GLN A 233 -4.06 9.01 20.48
CA GLN A 233 -2.75 9.34 21.05
C GLN A 233 -1.83 8.12 21.24
N ASN A 234 -2.39 6.90 21.16
CA ASN A 234 -1.65 5.66 21.32
C ASN A 234 -2.40 4.49 20.65
N TRP A 235 -1.71 3.35 20.53
CA TRP A 235 -2.22 2.16 19.84
C TRP A 235 -3.35 1.46 20.62
N THR A 236 -3.37 1.53 21.95
CA THR A 236 -4.41 0.88 22.77
C THR A 236 -5.79 1.52 22.58
N VAL A 237 -5.84 2.85 22.43
CA VAL A 237 -7.08 3.58 22.08
C VAL A 237 -7.56 3.17 20.68
N MET A 238 -6.63 3.05 19.72
CA MET A 238 -6.96 2.59 18.38
C MET A 238 -7.47 1.14 18.38
N GLU A 239 -6.91 0.27 19.23
CA GLU A 239 -7.38 -1.11 19.39
C GLU A 239 -8.79 -1.18 19.98
N GLN A 240 -9.14 -0.28 20.91
CA GLN A 240 -10.50 -0.19 21.43
C GLN A 240 -11.50 0.12 20.31
N TYR A 241 -11.20 1.08 19.44
CA TYR A 241 -12.00 1.34 18.24
C TYR A 241 -12.07 0.10 17.33
N ALA A 242 -10.95 -0.59 17.13
CA ALA A 242 -10.90 -1.80 16.32
C ALA A 242 -11.86 -2.88 16.84
N LYS A 243 -11.86 -3.11 18.16
CA LYS A 243 -12.77 -4.06 18.85
C LYS A 243 -14.24 -3.64 18.68
N GLU A 244 -14.55 -2.36 18.82
CA GLU A 244 -15.91 -1.83 18.65
C GLU A 244 -16.42 -1.93 17.20
N TRP A 245 -15.55 -1.67 16.22
CA TRP A 245 -15.91 -1.74 14.80
C TRP A 245 -16.06 -3.19 14.34
N ALA A 246 -15.13 -4.06 14.72
CA ALA A 246 -15.18 -5.49 14.39
C ALA A 246 -16.44 -6.16 14.95
N ALA A 247 -16.93 -5.74 16.12
CA ALA A 247 -18.16 -6.26 16.71
C ALA A 247 -19.43 -5.91 15.90
N LYS A 248 -19.36 -4.86 15.05
CA LYS A 248 -20.47 -4.39 14.21
C LYS A 248 -20.31 -4.80 12.75
N GLU A 249 -19.15 -5.32 12.38
CA GLU A 249 -18.85 -5.65 11.01
C GLU A 249 -19.58 -6.94 10.59
N PRO A 250 -20.30 -6.93 9.44
CA PRO A 250 -20.88 -8.14 8.90
C PRO A 250 -19.81 -9.20 8.68
N LYS A 251 -20.10 -10.45 9.05
CA LYS A 251 -19.18 -11.54 8.75
C LYS A 251 -19.13 -11.76 7.23
N PRO A 252 -17.95 -12.00 6.65
CA PRO A 252 -17.85 -12.43 5.25
C PRO A 252 -18.72 -13.68 5.00
N GLU A 253 -19.64 -13.57 4.05
CA GLU A 253 -20.49 -14.68 3.60
C GLU A 253 -20.15 -15.03 2.16
N THR A 254 -20.28 -16.31 1.81
CA THR A 254 -20.09 -16.80 0.44
C THR A 254 -21.29 -17.61 -0.01
N TYR A 255 -21.59 -17.55 -1.30
CA TYR A 255 -22.78 -18.15 -1.90
C TYR A 255 -22.35 -19.04 -3.07
N PHE A 256 -22.66 -20.33 -2.96
CA PHE A 256 -22.48 -21.28 -4.05
C PHE A 256 -23.77 -21.37 -4.86
N ASP A 257 -23.70 -21.06 -6.16
CA ASP A 257 -24.81 -21.20 -7.10
C ASP A 257 -24.54 -22.42 -8.00
N GLU A 258 -25.39 -23.45 -7.88
CA GLU A 258 -25.26 -24.69 -8.67
C GLU A 258 -25.39 -24.44 -10.18
N LYS A 259 -26.31 -23.56 -10.61
CA LYS A 259 -26.54 -23.30 -12.03
C LYS A 259 -25.36 -22.55 -12.63
N LEU A 260 -24.82 -21.58 -11.89
CA LEU A 260 -23.63 -20.83 -12.29
C LEU A 260 -22.40 -21.74 -12.42
N ASN A 261 -22.31 -22.79 -11.59
CA ASN A 261 -21.20 -23.76 -11.60
C ASN A 261 -21.42 -24.98 -12.51
N GLN A 262 -22.62 -25.20 -13.06
CA GLN A 262 -22.87 -26.24 -14.07
C GLN A 262 -22.55 -25.80 -15.50
N ARG A 263 -22.27 -24.51 -15.71
CA ARG A 263 -21.88 -23.96 -17.01
C ARG A 263 -20.60 -24.63 -17.53
N GLN A 264 -20.60 -25.01 -18.80
CA GLN A 264 -19.39 -25.47 -19.47
C GLN A 264 -18.44 -24.29 -19.69
N ASN A 265 -17.20 -24.42 -19.20
CA ASN A 265 -16.16 -23.44 -19.44
C ASN A 265 -15.75 -23.43 -20.92
N THR A 266 -15.50 -22.23 -21.41
CA THR A 266 -15.18 -21.87 -22.80
C THR A 266 -13.67 -21.73 -23.02
N GLY A 267 -12.89 -21.70 -21.94
CA GLY A 267 -11.44 -21.54 -21.96
C GLY A 267 -11.00 -20.08 -22.11
N LYS A 268 -11.84 -19.10 -21.76
CA LYS A 268 -11.49 -17.68 -21.83
C LYS A 268 -11.80 -16.94 -20.54
N ILE A 269 -10.89 -16.08 -20.13
CA ILE A 269 -11.05 -15.18 -18.98
C ILE A 269 -10.79 -13.74 -19.42
N ALA A 270 -11.41 -12.78 -18.73
CA ALA A 270 -11.15 -11.37 -18.97
C ALA A 270 -10.71 -10.67 -17.69
N ILE A 271 -9.75 -9.75 -17.82
CA ILE A 271 -9.36 -8.80 -16.79
C ILE A 271 -9.61 -7.38 -17.27
N VAL A 272 -10.24 -6.56 -16.43
CA VAL A 272 -10.56 -5.16 -16.70
C VAL A 272 -10.02 -4.30 -15.57
N TYR A 273 -9.18 -3.33 -15.90
CA TYR A 273 -8.62 -2.40 -14.91
C TYR A 273 -9.43 -1.11 -14.80
N ASP A 274 -9.42 -0.57 -13.60
CA ASP A 274 -9.70 0.83 -13.30
C ASP A 274 -8.68 1.77 -14.02
N VAL A 275 -8.85 3.08 -13.85
CA VAL A 275 -7.92 4.11 -14.32
C VAL A 275 -6.53 3.87 -13.72
N GLY A 276 -5.54 3.72 -14.60
CA GLY A 276 -4.14 3.49 -14.25
C GLY A 276 -3.53 2.33 -15.05
N GLY A 277 -4.24 1.20 -15.13
CA GLY A 277 -3.81 0.01 -15.86
C GLY A 277 -2.43 -0.53 -15.44
N ARG A 278 -1.86 -1.37 -16.30
CA ARG A 278 -0.55 -2.01 -16.08
C ARG A 278 0.62 -1.04 -16.16
N GLY A 279 1.76 -1.46 -15.62
CA GLY A 279 2.98 -0.65 -15.53
C GLY A 279 3.09 0.19 -14.26
N ASP A 280 2.15 0.00 -13.31
CA ASP A 280 2.21 0.59 -11.98
C ASP A 280 3.22 -0.11 -11.06
N LEU A 281 3.72 -1.29 -11.47
CA LEU A 281 4.63 -2.16 -10.71
C LEU A 281 4.07 -2.52 -9.33
N SER A 282 2.75 -2.49 -9.17
CA SER A 282 2.03 -2.53 -7.89
C SER A 282 0.71 -3.28 -8.09
N PHE A 283 -0.43 -2.69 -7.76
CA PHE A 283 -1.75 -3.29 -7.72
C PHE A 283 -2.20 -3.96 -9.05
N ASN A 284 -2.14 -3.23 -10.17
CA ASN A 284 -2.66 -3.73 -11.44
C ASN A 284 -1.75 -4.80 -12.06
N ASP A 285 -0.42 -4.60 -11.97
CA ASP A 285 0.52 -5.61 -12.42
C ASP A 285 0.42 -6.90 -11.58
N MET A 286 0.16 -6.81 -10.28
CA MET A 286 -0.11 -7.98 -9.43
C MET A 286 -1.40 -8.71 -9.85
N ALA A 287 -2.46 -7.99 -10.18
CA ALA A 287 -3.69 -8.60 -10.68
C ALA A 287 -3.46 -9.32 -12.03
N TYR A 288 -2.73 -8.68 -12.95
CA TYR A 288 -2.34 -9.31 -14.22
C TYR A 288 -1.51 -10.56 -13.99
N MET A 289 -0.52 -10.53 -13.09
CA MET A 289 0.31 -11.70 -12.77
C MET A 289 -0.51 -12.89 -12.30
N GLY A 290 -1.55 -12.65 -11.47
CA GLY A 290 -2.49 -13.69 -11.05
C GLY A 290 -3.27 -14.28 -12.23
N ALA A 291 -3.84 -13.43 -13.07
CA ALA A 291 -4.60 -13.85 -14.25
C ALA A 291 -3.74 -14.57 -15.29
N GLU A 292 -2.53 -14.06 -15.57
CA GLU A 292 -1.59 -14.67 -16.53
C GLU A 292 -1.10 -16.03 -16.03
N ARG A 293 -0.81 -16.15 -14.73
CA ARG A 293 -0.44 -17.44 -14.14
C ARG A 293 -1.58 -18.45 -14.31
N ALA A 294 -2.81 -18.07 -13.96
CA ALA A 294 -3.96 -18.96 -14.11
C ALA A 294 -4.20 -19.35 -15.57
N ALA A 295 -4.09 -18.39 -16.50
CA ALA A 295 -4.25 -18.64 -17.92
C ALA A 295 -3.21 -19.64 -18.46
N LYS A 296 -1.94 -19.52 -18.03
CA LYS A 296 -0.88 -20.48 -18.39
C LYS A 296 -1.13 -21.86 -17.80
N GLU A 297 -1.50 -21.94 -16.52
CA GLU A 297 -1.66 -23.20 -15.80
C GLU A 297 -2.88 -24.00 -16.29
N PHE A 298 -4.00 -23.32 -16.57
CA PHE A 298 -5.25 -23.94 -17.00
C PHE A 298 -5.48 -23.88 -18.52
N ASN A 299 -4.49 -23.42 -19.29
CA ASN A 299 -4.55 -23.29 -20.75
C ASN A 299 -5.75 -22.44 -21.23
N LEU A 300 -5.92 -21.26 -20.63
CA LEU A 300 -6.99 -20.30 -20.92
C LEU A 300 -6.48 -19.15 -21.80
N GLN A 301 -7.38 -18.59 -22.60
CA GLN A 301 -7.16 -17.33 -23.30
C GLN A 301 -7.45 -16.16 -22.34
N LEU A 302 -6.46 -15.29 -22.12
CA LEU A 302 -6.61 -14.06 -21.35
C LEU A 302 -6.92 -12.88 -22.27
N THR A 303 -8.08 -12.25 -22.08
CA THR A 303 -8.40 -10.93 -22.64
C THR A 303 -8.14 -9.84 -21.61
N GLU A 304 -7.48 -8.76 -22.04
CA GLU A 304 -7.16 -7.62 -21.20
C GLU A 304 -7.84 -6.36 -21.72
N LEU A 305 -8.50 -5.60 -20.84
CA LEU A 305 -9.06 -4.29 -21.13
C LEU A 305 -8.63 -3.26 -20.07
N GLN A 306 -8.28 -2.07 -20.53
CA GLN A 306 -7.96 -0.94 -19.66
C GLN A 306 -8.99 0.18 -19.86
N SER A 307 -9.48 0.74 -18.76
CA SER A 307 -10.31 1.94 -18.78
C SER A 307 -9.45 3.21 -18.74
N ASN A 308 -9.79 4.19 -19.58
CA ASN A 308 -9.15 5.50 -19.60
C ASN A 308 -9.83 6.47 -18.63
N SER A 309 -11.12 6.24 -18.37
CA SER A 309 -11.95 7.00 -17.43
C SER A 309 -13.03 6.13 -16.81
N GLU A 310 -13.69 6.64 -15.77
CA GLU A 310 -14.83 5.98 -15.11
C GLU A 310 -15.99 5.65 -16.07
N ASN A 311 -16.18 6.48 -17.11
CA ASN A 311 -17.21 6.26 -18.12
C ASN A 311 -16.98 4.98 -18.95
N ASP A 312 -15.76 4.43 -18.93
CA ASP A 312 -15.41 3.22 -19.67
C ASP A 312 -15.75 1.93 -18.91
N TYR A 313 -15.93 1.97 -17.58
CA TYR A 313 -16.12 0.73 -16.78
C TYR A 313 -17.34 -0.06 -17.23
N LEU A 314 -18.49 0.61 -17.30
CA LEU A 314 -19.76 -0.02 -17.64
C LEU A 314 -19.79 -0.59 -19.08
N PRO A 315 -19.42 0.17 -20.13
CA PRO A 315 -19.38 -0.40 -21.49
C PRO A 315 -18.35 -1.53 -21.64
N ASN A 316 -17.19 -1.46 -20.98
CA ASN A 316 -16.20 -2.54 -21.02
C ASN A 316 -16.77 -3.84 -20.43
N LEU A 317 -17.25 -3.79 -19.18
CA LEU A 317 -17.83 -4.94 -18.48
C LEU A 317 -19.04 -5.51 -19.23
N ARG A 318 -19.94 -4.66 -19.70
CA ARG A 318 -21.13 -5.06 -20.44
C ARG A 318 -20.78 -5.72 -21.78
N SER A 319 -19.76 -5.22 -22.48
CA SER A 319 -19.35 -5.80 -23.77
C SER A 319 -18.82 -7.23 -23.60
N LEU A 320 -18.02 -7.48 -22.55
CA LEU A 320 -17.50 -8.80 -22.21
C LEU A 320 -18.63 -9.74 -21.78
N ALA A 321 -19.49 -9.31 -20.85
CA ALA A 321 -20.59 -10.13 -20.35
C ALA A 321 -21.60 -10.51 -21.46
N LYS A 322 -21.92 -9.56 -22.34
CA LYS A 322 -22.83 -9.77 -23.48
C LYS A 322 -22.32 -10.79 -24.48
N SER A 323 -21.00 -10.95 -24.62
CA SER A 323 -20.43 -11.93 -25.55
C SER A 323 -20.77 -13.37 -25.17
N GLY A 324 -20.94 -13.66 -23.87
CA GLY A 324 -21.10 -15.02 -23.36
C GLY A 324 -19.87 -15.91 -23.50
N GLU A 325 -18.72 -15.37 -23.92
CA GLU A 325 -17.51 -16.13 -24.22
C GLU A 325 -16.54 -16.25 -23.05
N TYR A 326 -16.80 -15.59 -21.91
CA TYR A 326 -15.87 -15.54 -20.78
C TYR A 326 -16.38 -16.35 -19.60
N ASP A 327 -15.54 -17.24 -19.08
CA ASP A 327 -15.84 -18.08 -17.92
C ASP A 327 -15.87 -17.26 -16.64
N ILE A 328 -15.02 -16.23 -16.58
CA ILE A 328 -14.96 -15.26 -15.49
C ILE A 328 -14.50 -13.89 -16.02
N ILE A 329 -15.09 -12.82 -15.47
CA ILE A 329 -14.69 -11.43 -15.74
C ILE A 329 -14.19 -10.82 -14.44
N ILE A 330 -12.92 -10.41 -14.41
CA ILE A 330 -12.24 -9.86 -13.25
C ILE A 330 -12.15 -8.35 -13.40
N ALA A 331 -12.82 -7.60 -12.53
CA ALA A 331 -12.71 -6.16 -12.40
C ALA A 331 -11.70 -5.82 -11.30
N VAL A 332 -10.76 -4.92 -11.60
CA VAL A 332 -9.63 -4.61 -10.72
C VAL A 332 -9.71 -3.16 -10.28
N GLY A 333 -10.21 -2.91 -9.07
CA GLY A 333 -10.22 -1.58 -8.45
C GLY A 333 -11.56 -1.18 -7.84
N PHE A 334 -11.49 -0.51 -6.69
CA PHE A 334 -12.65 -0.06 -5.92
C PHE A 334 -13.65 0.77 -6.73
N MET A 335 -13.20 1.64 -7.65
CA MET A 335 -14.10 2.52 -8.39
C MET A 335 -15.03 1.76 -9.35
N MET A 336 -14.71 0.51 -9.68
CA MET A 336 -15.54 -0.32 -10.56
C MET A 336 -16.74 -0.96 -9.84
N THR A 337 -16.86 -0.84 -8.51
CA THR A 337 -17.87 -1.53 -7.69
C THR A 337 -19.30 -1.37 -8.22
N ASN A 338 -19.73 -0.15 -8.51
CA ASN A 338 -21.09 0.13 -9.00
C ASN A 338 -21.33 -0.44 -10.41
N ALA A 339 -20.33 -0.35 -11.29
CA ALA A 339 -20.42 -0.89 -12.64
C ALA A 339 -20.52 -2.43 -12.62
N VAL A 340 -19.74 -3.10 -11.75
CA VAL A 340 -19.83 -4.54 -11.55
C VAL A 340 -21.21 -4.93 -11.00
N LYS A 341 -21.69 -4.26 -9.95
CA LYS A 341 -23.03 -4.52 -9.37
C LYS A 341 -24.10 -4.45 -10.45
N GLN A 342 -24.09 -3.39 -11.26
CA GLN A 342 -25.06 -3.19 -12.32
C GLN A 342 -24.96 -4.29 -13.40
N VAL A 343 -23.77 -4.58 -13.93
CA VAL A 343 -23.62 -5.59 -15.00
C VAL A 343 -23.90 -7.00 -14.47
N ALA A 344 -23.54 -7.31 -13.24
CA ALA A 344 -23.85 -8.60 -12.63
C ALA A 344 -25.35 -8.85 -12.50
N GLN A 345 -26.16 -7.80 -12.25
CA GLN A 345 -27.63 -7.86 -12.28
C GLN A 345 -28.17 -8.06 -13.71
N GLU A 346 -27.56 -7.42 -14.71
CA GLU A 346 -27.93 -7.56 -16.12
C GLU A 346 -27.60 -8.97 -16.68
N TYR A 347 -26.54 -9.60 -16.17
CA TYR A 347 -26.03 -10.90 -16.65
C TYR A 347 -25.87 -11.90 -15.48
N PRO A 348 -26.97 -12.42 -14.92
CA PRO A 348 -26.92 -13.26 -13.70
C PRO A 348 -26.20 -14.61 -13.88
N ASN A 349 -25.99 -15.05 -15.13
CA ASN A 349 -25.28 -16.30 -15.45
C ASN A 349 -23.78 -16.10 -15.75
N GLN A 350 -23.27 -14.87 -15.64
CA GLN A 350 -21.86 -14.55 -15.81
C GLN A 350 -21.19 -14.48 -14.43
N ARG A 351 -20.04 -15.17 -14.26
CA ARG A 351 -19.22 -15.05 -13.05
C ARG A 351 -18.40 -13.76 -13.12
N PHE A 352 -18.43 -12.98 -12.05
CA PHE A 352 -17.64 -11.77 -11.89
C PHE A 352 -16.76 -11.85 -10.65
N VAL A 353 -15.60 -11.22 -10.73
CA VAL A 353 -14.75 -10.93 -9.58
C VAL A 353 -14.56 -9.43 -9.51
N ILE A 354 -14.61 -8.87 -8.32
CA ILE A 354 -14.19 -7.50 -8.06
C ILE A 354 -13.11 -7.50 -6.99
N ILE A 355 -11.93 -6.99 -7.35
CA ILE A 355 -10.83 -6.76 -6.41
C ILE A 355 -11.04 -5.40 -5.75
N ASP A 356 -10.96 -5.36 -4.42
CA ASP A 356 -11.10 -4.17 -3.57
C ASP A 356 -12.46 -3.47 -3.56
N GLY A 357 -13.43 -3.96 -4.34
CA GLY A 357 -14.80 -3.48 -4.30
C GLY A 357 -15.66 -4.24 -3.30
N TYR A 358 -16.52 -3.52 -2.59
CA TYR A 358 -17.45 -4.07 -1.62
C TYR A 358 -18.82 -3.40 -1.73
N ASP A 359 -19.87 -4.21 -1.79
CA ASP A 359 -21.25 -3.78 -1.62
C ASP A 359 -22.01 -4.91 -0.91
N PRO A 360 -22.72 -4.65 0.20
CA PRO A 360 -23.45 -5.69 0.94
C PRO A 360 -24.62 -6.29 0.15
N GLU A 361 -25.10 -5.61 -0.91
CA GLU A 361 -26.15 -6.08 -1.80
C GLU A 361 -25.58 -6.53 -3.16
N MET A 362 -24.28 -6.86 -3.22
CA MET A 362 -23.67 -7.38 -4.43
C MET A 362 -24.35 -8.69 -4.86
N PRO A 363 -24.70 -8.86 -6.16
CA PRO A 363 -25.27 -10.09 -6.67
C PRO A 363 -24.41 -11.34 -6.38
N HIS A 364 -25.05 -12.49 -6.16
CA HIS A 364 -24.37 -13.74 -5.79
C HIS A 364 -23.48 -14.34 -6.89
N ASN A 365 -23.54 -13.83 -8.13
CA ASN A 365 -22.61 -14.17 -9.20
C ASN A 365 -21.32 -13.33 -9.18
N VAL A 366 -21.12 -12.51 -8.15
CA VAL A 366 -19.92 -11.70 -7.94
C VAL A 366 -19.15 -12.17 -6.71
N GLN A 367 -17.86 -12.44 -6.85
CA GLN A 367 -16.93 -12.62 -5.75
C GLN A 367 -16.20 -11.29 -5.47
N MET A 368 -16.35 -10.77 -4.27
CA MET A 368 -15.65 -9.58 -3.76
C MET A 368 -14.40 -10.02 -3.02
N VAL A 369 -13.23 -9.82 -3.63
CA VAL A 369 -11.94 -10.15 -3.03
C VAL A 369 -11.39 -8.92 -2.33
N LEU A 370 -11.39 -8.97 -1.00
CA LEU A 370 -10.93 -7.93 -0.09
C LEU A 370 -9.67 -8.36 0.64
N PHE A 371 -8.97 -7.38 1.19
CA PHE A 371 -7.75 -7.60 1.95
C PHE A 371 -7.83 -6.89 3.29
N LYS A 372 -7.07 -7.38 4.27
CA LYS A 372 -6.87 -6.70 5.56
C LYS A 372 -5.58 -5.87 5.52
N GLU A 373 -5.57 -4.82 4.69
CA GLU A 373 -4.40 -3.98 4.48
C GLU A 373 -3.98 -3.24 5.75
N ASN A 374 -4.91 -3.04 6.68
CA ASN A 374 -4.62 -2.54 8.02
C ASN A 374 -3.61 -3.43 8.76
N GLU A 375 -3.77 -4.76 8.70
CA GLU A 375 -2.87 -5.70 9.37
C GLU A 375 -1.45 -5.62 8.81
N GLY A 376 -1.30 -5.66 7.47
CA GLY A 376 0.00 -5.51 6.82
C GLY A 376 0.62 -4.13 7.03
N SER A 377 -0.20 -3.07 6.99
CA SER A 377 0.27 -1.70 7.21
C SER A 377 0.71 -1.46 8.66
N ALA A 378 0.16 -2.18 9.63
CA ALA A 378 0.67 -2.15 11.00
C ALA A 378 2.11 -2.66 11.09
N LEU A 379 2.46 -3.69 10.32
CA LEU A 379 3.86 -4.15 10.25
C LEU A 379 4.77 -3.09 9.61
N ALA A 380 4.33 -2.45 8.52
CA ALA A 380 5.06 -1.36 7.89
C ALA A 380 5.25 -0.15 8.82
N GLY A 381 4.21 0.21 9.58
CA GLY A 381 4.24 1.29 10.56
C GLY A 381 5.19 1.01 11.71
N ALA A 382 5.17 -0.23 12.23
CA ALA A 382 6.07 -0.65 13.28
C ALA A 382 7.53 -0.63 12.80
N LEU A 383 7.81 -1.18 11.61
CA LEU A 383 9.15 -1.13 11.01
C LEU A 383 9.64 0.31 10.86
N ALA A 384 8.83 1.17 10.23
CA ALA A 384 9.19 2.57 9.98
C ALA A 384 9.51 3.33 11.28
N ALA A 385 8.64 3.19 12.29
CA ALA A 385 8.82 3.87 13.57
C ALA A 385 10.04 3.35 14.34
N LEU A 386 10.27 2.03 14.40
CA LEU A 386 11.43 1.47 15.09
C LEU A 386 12.75 1.88 14.43
N ILE A 387 12.81 1.93 13.09
CA ILE A 387 13.99 2.46 12.36
C ILE A 387 14.24 3.92 12.74
N ALA A 388 13.20 4.76 12.74
CA ALA A 388 13.32 6.16 13.12
C ALA A 388 13.80 6.32 14.57
N LEU A 389 13.16 5.64 15.52
CA LEU A 389 13.46 5.73 16.95
C LEU A 389 14.88 5.25 17.26
N ASN A 390 15.32 4.14 16.67
CA ASN A 390 16.69 3.62 16.81
C ASN A 390 17.75 4.66 16.41
N ASP A 391 17.45 5.48 15.40
CA ASP A 391 18.37 6.50 14.88
C ASP A 391 18.18 7.87 15.54
N ASN A 392 17.45 7.92 16.67
CA ASN A 392 17.08 9.15 17.38
C ASN A 392 16.33 10.14 16.49
N LYS A 393 15.50 9.63 15.57
CA LYS A 393 14.55 10.38 14.77
C LYS A 393 13.15 10.17 15.31
N ASP A 394 12.26 11.11 15.03
CA ASP A 394 10.91 11.13 15.57
C ASP A 394 9.85 11.28 14.49
N THR A 395 10.19 11.23 13.19
CA THR A 395 9.25 11.51 12.11
C THR A 395 9.28 10.43 11.04
N ILE A 396 8.11 9.92 10.67
CA ILE A 396 7.87 9.00 9.55
C ILE A 396 6.76 9.55 8.66
N GLY A 397 6.67 9.07 7.43
CA GLY A 397 5.73 9.54 6.43
C GLY A 397 4.94 8.42 5.77
N ILE A 398 3.75 8.74 5.28
CA ILE A 398 2.98 7.92 4.34
C ILE A 398 2.44 8.81 3.20
N VAL A 399 2.59 8.35 1.95
CA VAL A 399 2.06 9.03 0.76
C VAL A 399 1.04 8.11 0.12
N LEU A 400 -0.22 8.54 0.07
CA LEU A 400 -1.36 7.77 -0.42
C LEU A 400 -1.88 8.34 -1.73
N GLY A 401 -2.56 7.50 -2.52
CA GLY A 401 -3.23 7.91 -3.75
C GLY A 401 -4.49 8.74 -3.51
N MET A 402 -5.64 8.22 -3.93
CA MET A 402 -6.95 8.86 -3.71
C MET A 402 -7.45 8.67 -2.28
N GLU A 403 -8.25 9.59 -1.75
CA GLU A 403 -8.85 9.45 -0.41
C GLU A 403 -10.14 8.60 -0.50
N ILE A 404 -9.99 7.28 -0.50
CA ILE A 404 -11.08 6.29 -0.61
C ILE A 404 -10.99 5.23 0.52
N PRO A 405 -12.08 4.48 0.82
CA PRO A 405 -12.13 3.50 1.92
C PRO A 405 -10.96 2.53 2.00
N VAL A 406 -10.44 2.07 0.86
CA VAL A 406 -9.29 1.15 0.82
C VAL A 406 -8.07 1.77 1.51
N LEU A 407 -7.78 3.05 1.26
CA LEU A 407 -6.58 3.70 1.80
C LEU A 407 -6.73 4.12 3.27
N TYR A 408 -7.95 4.23 3.78
CA TYR A 408 -8.17 4.41 5.23
C TYR A 408 -7.65 3.20 6.02
N LYS A 409 -7.79 1.99 5.49
CA LYS A 409 -7.23 0.76 6.09
C LYS A 409 -5.70 0.84 6.16
N PHE A 410 -5.06 1.27 5.08
CA PHE A 410 -3.61 1.46 5.02
C PHE A 410 -3.12 2.53 6.01
N GLU A 411 -3.69 3.74 5.98
CA GLU A 411 -3.28 4.81 6.89
C GLU A 411 -3.53 4.43 8.36
N GLY A 412 -4.70 3.85 8.65
CA GLY A 412 -5.08 3.42 9.99
C GLY A 412 -4.13 2.36 10.56
N GLY A 413 -3.82 1.33 9.76
CA GLY A 413 -2.85 0.30 10.12
C GLY A 413 -1.46 0.88 10.35
N TYR A 414 -0.96 1.73 9.43
CA TYR A 414 0.36 2.35 9.56
C TYR A 414 0.50 3.17 10.85
N ARG A 415 -0.52 3.96 11.17
CA ARG A 415 -0.58 4.72 12.44
C ARG A 415 -0.57 3.79 13.65
N PHE A 416 -1.41 2.75 13.63
CA PHE A 416 -1.49 1.77 14.70
C PHE A 416 -0.11 1.14 14.98
N GLY A 417 0.54 0.63 13.93
CA GLY A 417 1.86 0.02 14.03
C GLY A 417 2.94 0.97 14.56
N ALA A 418 2.92 2.23 14.12
CA ALA A 418 3.88 3.23 14.59
C ALA A 418 3.73 3.55 16.09
N TYR A 419 2.50 3.67 16.59
CA TYR A 419 2.27 3.86 18.03
C TYR A 419 2.55 2.61 18.86
N TRP A 420 2.29 1.42 18.31
CA TRP A 420 2.69 0.16 18.94
C TRP A 420 4.21 0.10 19.08
N ALA A 421 4.95 0.44 18.02
CA ALA A 421 6.41 0.48 18.02
C ALA A 421 6.98 1.50 19.01
N LEU A 422 6.34 2.66 19.17
CA LEU A 422 6.74 3.65 20.18
C LEU A 422 6.66 3.08 21.60
N ASP A 423 5.58 2.40 21.92
CA ASP A 423 5.39 1.75 23.22
C ASP A 423 6.36 0.57 23.41
N TYR A 424 6.51 -0.28 22.37
CA TYR A 424 7.48 -1.36 22.36
C TYR A 424 8.90 -0.87 22.64
N TYR A 425 9.34 0.19 21.93
CA TYR A 425 10.65 0.80 22.08
C TYR A 425 10.89 1.27 23.52
N LYS A 426 9.95 2.06 24.09
CA LYS A 426 10.07 2.59 25.47
C LYS A 426 10.22 1.50 26.54
N ASN A 427 9.60 0.34 26.32
CA ASN A 427 9.56 -0.75 27.30
C ASN A 427 10.68 -1.79 27.12
N HIS A 428 11.32 -1.87 25.95
CA HIS A 428 12.31 -2.90 25.63
C HIS A 428 13.70 -2.36 25.26
N LYS A 429 13.82 -1.06 24.95
CA LYS A 429 15.07 -0.39 24.58
C LYS A 429 15.10 1.02 25.16
N GLN A 430 15.88 1.20 26.23
CA GLN A 430 16.35 2.51 26.71
C GLN A 430 17.87 2.56 26.62
#